data_AF-A0A1B4XFN4-F1
#
_entry.id   AF-A0A1B4XFN4-F1
#
_cell.length_a   1.000
_cell.length_b   1.000
_cell.length_c   1.000
_cell.angle_alpha   90.00
_cell.angle_beta   90.00
_cell.angle_gamma   90.00
#
_symmetry.space_group_name_H-M   'P 1'
#
loop_
_entity.id
_entity.type
_entity.pdbx_description
1 polymer ?
#
loop_
_entity_poly.entity_id
_entity_poly.type
_entity_poly.pdbx_seq_one_letter_code
_entity_poly.pdbx_strand_id
1 'polypeptide(L)'
;MMQAAGLGGRAGFRDRHGPILYEYLSGLHAMLNLGQLVNTVQKNCHISDARHAGDFTLCIFLLKMREFFRWENDIPFARDLPKEEVGAWLQEREGLWSDLEESPFESLQLEGQQLDPFDADSVNRELIPQGYVYSGGYGRFSKPHFFLGSLLKKEKRAGYTIYISACEYARDLEAPPAMLQGKTIYVRQESVRRFLWEKIEEWRWNRKNEAMERALDCYSFDLDVNSALERMTENETEAMILHELGEGLAGEMLGDEWHRMISAFSRSKAEIMIRAVRDMLADCLSTLPALLAANNTASLHFYFANFTGMRKYLFPEAIAAYQQWARENDIGVLRKLVDESQHRWLDTARTLLALYREKGQDAAAAIEHLLEPAASTDSPACCPPKTASNS
;
A
#
# COMPACT_ATOMS: atom_id res chain seq x y z
N MET A 1 -1.19 -26.99 -56.95
CA MET A 1 -1.98 -28.14 -57.46
C MET A 1 -2.93 -28.55 -56.35
N MET A 2 -4.25 -28.36 -56.55
CA MET A 2 -5.25 -29.40 -56.88
C MET A 2 -5.52 -30.35 -55.68
N GLN A 3 -6.76 -30.64 -55.24
CA GLN A 3 -8.15 -30.27 -55.61
C GLN A 3 -9.02 -30.48 -54.32
N ALA A 4 -10.12 -29.76 -54.03
CA ALA A 4 -11.52 -29.95 -54.50
C ALA A 4 -12.01 -31.43 -54.42
N ALA A 5 -13.23 -31.83 -54.00
CA ALA A 5 -14.46 -31.20 -53.47
C ALA A 5 -15.21 -32.29 -52.63
N GLY A 6 -16.42 -32.19 -52.05
CA GLY A 6 -17.50 -31.16 -51.98
C GLY A 6 -18.90 -31.82 -51.98
N LEU A 7 -19.97 -31.08 -51.60
CA LEU A 7 -21.41 -31.49 -51.57
C LEU A 7 -21.79 -32.50 -50.45
N GLY A 8 -23.00 -32.52 -49.87
CA GLY A 8 -24.18 -31.66 -49.97
C GLY A 8 -25.46 -32.41 -49.50
N GLY A 9 -26.41 -31.76 -48.80
CA GLY A 9 -27.66 -32.43 -48.38
C GLY A 9 -28.60 -31.58 -47.51
N ARG A 10 -29.76 -31.18 -48.04
CA ARG A 10 -30.85 -30.50 -47.31
C ARG A 10 -31.87 -31.50 -46.79
N ALA A 11 -32.44 -31.24 -45.62
CA ALA A 11 -33.85 -31.52 -45.32
C ALA A 11 -34.32 -30.56 -44.22
N GLY A 12 -35.45 -29.88 -44.42
CA GLY A 12 -36.06 -29.01 -43.41
C GLY A 12 -37.42 -29.55 -42.97
N PHE A 13 -37.89 -29.10 -41.80
CA PHE A 13 -39.29 -29.25 -41.40
C PHE A 13 -39.80 -27.95 -40.79
N ARG A 14 -41.08 -27.63 -41.02
CA ARG A 14 -41.72 -26.36 -40.67
C ARG A 14 -42.41 -26.40 -39.30
N ASP A 15 -42.48 -25.20 -38.71
CA ASP A 15 -43.30 -24.72 -37.60
C ASP A 15 -44.56 -25.50 -37.22
N ARG A 16 -44.86 -25.56 -35.91
CA ARG A 16 -46.18 -25.12 -35.35
C ARG A 16 -46.04 -24.48 -33.96
N HIS A 17 -46.62 -23.29 -33.86
CA HIS A 17 -46.94 -22.41 -32.72
C HIS A 17 -47.06 -22.99 -31.28
N GLY A 18 -46.60 -22.18 -30.32
CA GLY A 18 -47.03 -22.18 -28.92
C GLY A 18 -46.07 -21.33 -28.05
N PRO A 19 -46.49 -20.20 -27.44
CA PRO A 19 -45.58 -19.37 -26.66
C PRO A 19 -45.32 -20.00 -25.28
N ILE A 20 -44.06 -20.34 -25.00
CA ILE A 20 -43.65 -20.64 -23.62
C ILE A 20 -43.49 -19.29 -22.91
N LEU A 21 -44.29 -19.13 -21.86
CA LEU A 21 -44.49 -17.91 -21.09
C LEU A 21 -43.19 -17.20 -20.70
N TYR A 22 -43.10 -15.97 -21.18
CA TYR A 22 -42.35 -14.89 -20.56
C TYR A 22 -42.96 -14.63 -19.16
N GLU A 23 -42.34 -15.14 -18.09
CA GLU A 23 -42.44 -14.59 -16.73
C GLU A 23 -41.46 -15.30 -15.79
N TYR A 24 -41.04 -14.63 -14.72
CA TYR A 24 -40.02 -15.07 -13.74
C TYR A 24 -38.58 -15.26 -14.25
N LEU A 25 -37.97 -14.15 -14.66
CA LEU A 25 -36.92 -13.56 -13.79
C LEU A 25 -37.08 -12.03 -13.79
N SER A 26 -37.92 -11.56 -12.88
CA SER A 26 -38.08 -10.13 -12.57
C SER A 26 -36.81 -9.60 -11.91
N GLY A 27 -36.01 -8.87 -12.69
CA GLY A 27 -34.77 -8.26 -12.23
C GLY A 27 -34.19 -7.39 -13.34
N LEU A 28 -34.72 -6.17 -13.51
CA LEU A 28 -33.92 -5.11 -14.10
C LEU A 28 -32.79 -4.83 -13.12
N HIS A 29 -31.64 -5.51 -13.30
CA HIS A 29 -30.39 -4.98 -12.79
C HIS A 29 -30.23 -3.60 -13.43
N ALA A 30 -30.21 -2.56 -12.61
CA ALA A 30 -29.86 -1.23 -13.07
C ALA A 30 -28.41 -1.30 -13.55
N MET A 31 -28.20 -1.29 -14.87
CA MET A 31 -26.88 -1.45 -15.46
C MET A 31 -25.93 -0.39 -14.88
N LEU A 32 -24.91 -0.83 -14.14
CA LEU A 32 -23.99 0.04 -13.42
C LEU A 32 -23.39 1.09 -14.36
N ASN A 33 -23.67 2.36 -14.08
CA ASN A 33 -23.05 3.48 -14.77
C ASN A 33 -21.62 3.69 -14.24
N LEU A 34 -20.72 2.77 -14.63
CA LEU A 34 -19.33 2.78 -14.17
C LEU A 34 -18.63 4.12 -14.46
N GLY A 35 -18.90 4.76 -15.60
CA GLY A 35 -18.32 6.06 -15.93
C GLY A 35 -18.73 7.18 -14.97
N GLN A 36 -20.00 7.21 -14.56
CA GLN A 36 -20.45 8.14 -13.51
C GLN A 36 -19.82 7.84 -12.16
N LEU A 37 -19.77 6.56 -11.76
CA LEU A 37 -19.16 6.14 -10.49
C LEU A 37 -17.67 6.52 -10.45
N VAL A 38 -16.91 6.23 -11.51
CA VAL A 38 -15.50 6.58 -11.65
C VAL A 38 -15.30 8.09 -11.50
N ASN A 39 -16.10 8.91 -12.19
CA ASN A 39 -16.01 10.37 -12.09
C ASN A 39 -16.30 10.88 -10.67
N THR A 40 -17.33 10.37 -9.99
CA THR A 40 -17.65 10.76 -8.60
C THR A 40 -16.55 10.32 -7.63
N VAL A 41 -16.03 9.10 -7.74
CA VAL A 41 -14.92 8.64 -6.89
C VAL A 41 -13.66 9.47 -7.15
N GLN A 42 -13.28 9.71 -8.41
CA GLN A 42 -12.10 10.51 -8.76
C GLN A 42 -12.24 11.97 -8.30
N LYS A 43 -13.45 12.53 -8.32
CA LYS A 43 -13.72 13.85 -7.73
C LYS A 43 -13.51 13.85 -6.22
N ASN A 44 -13.96 12.82 -5.50
CA ASN A 44 -13.69 12.68 -4.07
C ASN A 44 -12.18 12.54 -3.76
N CYS A 45 -11.43 11.82 -4.59
CA CYS A 45 -9.96 11.78 -4.52
C CYS A 45 -9.38 13.20 -4.64
N HIS A 46 -9.76 13.95 -5.68
CA HIS A 46 -9.27 15.31 -5.91
C HIS A 46 -9.66 16.30 -4.79
N ILE A 47 -10.85 16.17 -4.19
CA ILE A 47 -11.25 16.97 -3.02
C ILE A 47 -10.37 16.65 -1.81
N SER A 48 -9.99 15.38 -1.63
CA SER A 48 -9.06 14.98 -0.57
C SER A 48 -7.65 15.52 -0.84
N ASP A 49 -7.15 15.36 -2.05
CA ASP A 49 -5.81 15.80 -2.43
C ASP A 49 -5.67 17.33 -2.39
N ALA A 50 -6.68 18.08 -2.82
CA ALA A 50 -6.70 19.54 -2.71
C ALA A 50 -6.43 20.02 -1.28
N ARG A 51 -7.11 19.42 -0.29
CA ARG A 51 -6.99 19.76 1.14
C ARG A 51 -5.65 19.35 1.79
N HIS A 52 -4.94 18.41 1.18
CA HIS A 52 -3.80 17.74 1.81
C HIS A 52 -2.51 17.78 0.99
N ALA A 53 -2.52 18.32 -0.23
CA ALA A 53 -1.33 18.50 -1.06
C ALA A 53 -0.25 19.33 -0.34
N GLY A 54 -0.68 20.33 0.45
CA GLY A 54 0.19 21.17 1.27
C GLY A 54 0.84 20.48 2.47
N ASP A 55 0.42 19.27 2.86
CA ASP A 55 1.11 18.48 3.90
C ASP A 55 2.44 17.87 3.37
N PHE A 56 2.70 17.89 2.05
CA PHE A 56 3.94 17.40 1.45
C PHE A 56 5.01 18.50 1.31
N THR A 57 6.29 18.12 1.42
CA THR A 57 7.39 18.99 0.99
C THR A 57 7.42 19.08 -0.54
N LEU A 58 7.86 20.21 -1.10
CA LEU A 58 7.87 20.46 -2.55
C LEU A 58 8.50 19.31 -3.37
N CYS A 59 9.62 18.74 -2.92
CA CYS A 59 10.26 17.62 -3.62
C CYS A 59 9.39 16.35 -3.64
N ILE A 60 8.71 16.04 -2.53
CA ILE A 60 7.81 14.87 -2.43
C ILE A 60 6.52 15.12 -3.23
N PHE A 61 5.99 16.34 -3.18
CA PHE A 61 4.85 16.77 -3.97
C PHE A 61 5.10 16.58 -5.47
N LEU A 62 6.21 17.14 -5.99
CA LEU A 62 6.57 17.03 -7.41
C LEU A 62 6.81 15.58 -7.87
N LEU A 63 7.38 14.72 -7.01
CA LEU A 63 7.52 13.29 -7.31
C LEU A 63 6.16 12.58 -7.39
N LYS A 64 5.25 12.84 -6.44
CA LYS A 64 3.89 12.28 -6.48
C LYS A 64 3.10 12.76 -7.69
N MET A 65 3.19 14.06 -8.02
CA MET A 65 2.54 14.66 -9.18
C MET A 65 3.03 14.04 -10.49
N ARG A 66 4.34 13.79 -10.60
CA ARG A 66 4.95 13.09 -11.74
C ARG A 66 4.38 11.68 -11.94
N GLU A 67 4.24 10.90 -10.87
CA GLU A 67 3.65 9.55 -10.93
C GLU A 67 2.11 9.53 -11.01
N PHE A 68 1.45 10.66 -10.75
CA PHE A 68 0.01 10.82 -10.97
C PHE A 68 -0.27 11.18 -12.43
N PHE A 69 0.51 12.08 -13.04
CA PHE A 69 0.51 12.29 -14.50
C PHE A 69 0.76 10.99 -15.28
N ARG A 70 1.77 10.21 -14.85
CA ARG A 70 2.09 8.89 -15.45
C ARG A 70 0.86 7.98 -15.48
N TRP A 71 0.11 7.94 -14.38
CA TRP A 71 -1.08 7.12 -14.20
C TRP A 71 -2.24 7.59 -15.08
N GLU A 72 -2.59 8.88 -15.03
CA GLU A 72 -3.71 9.44 -15.82
C GLU A 72 -3.53 9.29 -17.34
N ASN A 73 -2.29 9.14 -17.81
CA ASN A 73 -1.93 9.03 -19.23
C ASN A 73 -1.48 7.62 -19.65
N ASP A 74 -1.61 6.60 -18.78
CA ASP A 74 -1.21 5.20 -19.04
C ASP A 74 0.22 5.06 -19.60
N ILE A 75 1.19 5.78 -19.00
CA ILE A 75 2.58 5.82 -19.50
C ILE A 75 3.43 4.73 -18.82
N PRO A 76 3.93 3.71 -19.55
CA PRO A 76 4.70 2.61 -18.96
C PRO A 76 5.92 3.07 -18.16
N PHE A 77 6.20 2.44 -17.03
CA PHE A 77 7.26 2.83 -16.09
C PHE A 77 8.64 3.03 -16.72
N ALA A 78 9.04 2.17 -17.65
CA ALA A 78 10.33 2.26 -18.36
C ALA A 78 10.41 3.41 -19.40
N ARG A 79 9.34 4.18 -19.60
CA ARG A 79 9.28 5.32 -20.53
C ARG A 79 9.48 6.64 -19.78
N ASP A 80 10.35 7.48 -20.33
CA ASP A 80 10.56 8.87 -19.91
C ASP A 80 9.29 9.71 -20.06
N LEU A 81 9.09 10.64 -19.13
CA LEU A 81 7.95 11.54 -19.13
C LEU A 81 8.23 12.85 -19.89
N PRO A 82 7.31 13.32 -20.75
CA PRO A 82 7.45 14.56 -21.49
C PRO A 82 7.38 15.78 -20.57
N LYS A 83 8.54 16.40 -20.28
CA LYS A 83 8.68 17.45 -19.25
C LYS A 83 7.75 18.65 -19.44
N GLU A 84 7.52 19.08 -20.68
CA GLU A 84 6.67 20.23 -21.00
C GLU A 84 5.18 19.91 -20.74
N GLU A 85 4.72 18.73 -21.14
CA GLU A 85 3.35 18.24 -20.90
C GLU A 85 3.09 18.05 -19.40
N VAL A 86 4.04 17.47 -18.64
CA VAL A 86 3.95 17.35 -17.17
C VAL A 86 3.84 18.73 -16.53
N GLY A 87 4.58 19.72 -17.02
CA GLY A 87 4.54 21.10 -16.50
C GLY A 87 3.20 21.81 -16.74
N ALA A 88 2.60 21.61 -17.93
CA ALA A 88 1.29 22.15 -18.25
C ALA A 88 0.17 21.46 -17.43
N TRP A 89 0.15 20.13 -17.42
CA TRP A 89 -0.82 19.34 -16.65
C TRP A 89 -0.76 19.65 -15.15
N LEU A 90 0.43 19.90 -14.59
CA LEU A 90 0.56 20.25 -13.17
C LEU A 90 -0.17 21.55 -12.85
N GLN A 91 -0.08 22.57 -13.72
CA GLN A 91 -0.80 23.84 -13.54
C GLN A 91 -2.31 23.66 -13.67
N GLU A 92 -2.78 22.84 -14.61
CA GLU A 92 -4.19 22.49 -14.75
C GLU A 92 -4.73 21.73 -13.52
N ARG A 93 -3.94 20.81 -12.98
CA ARG A 93 -4.26 20.01 -11.79
C ARG A 93 -4.32 20.86 -10.52
N GLU A 94 -3.36 21.76 -10.33
CA GLU A 94 -3.36 22.74 -9.22
C GLU A 94 -4.56 23.70 -9.32
N GLY A 95 -4.88 24.18 -10.52
CA GLY A 95 -6.07 25.01 -10.77
C GLY A 95 -7.37 24.29 -10.39
N LEU A 96 -7.55 23.04 -10.83
CA LEU A 96 -8.71 22.22 -10.45
C LEU A 96 -8.81 22.02 -8.93
N TRP A 97 -7.69 21.79 -8.26
CA TRP A 97 -7.69 21.58 -6.80
C TRP A 97 -8.04 22.85 -6.03
N SER A 98 -7.57 24.02 -6.50
CA SER A 98 -7.99 25.33 -5.98
C SER A 98 -9.51 25.53 -6.03
N ASP A 99 -10.20 25.00 -7.05
CA ASP A 99 -11.66 25.07 -7.17
C ASP A 99 -12.39 24.00 -6.31
N LEU A 100 -11.71 22.94 -5.89
CA LEU A 100 -12.30 21.77 -5.20
C LEU A 100 -12.03 21.71 -3.69
N GLU A 101 -11.06 22.46 -3.15
CA GLU A 101 -10.62 22.37 -1.74
C GLU A 101 -11.79 22.49 -0.73
N GLU A 102 -12.70 23.42 -0.96
CA GLU A 102 -13.88 23.67 -0.11
C GLU A 102 -15.12 22.83 -0.50
N SER A 103 -15.05 22.01 -1.55
CA SER A 103 -16.21 21.20 -2.00
C SER A 103 -16.51 20.03 -1.06
N PRO A 104 -17.77 19.76 -0.67
CA PRO A 104 -18.12 18.57 0.11
C PRO A 104 -17.87 17.29 -0.70
N PHE A 105 -17.55 16.19 -0.02
CA PHE A 105 -17.47 14.88 -0.67
C PHE A 105 -18.84 14.47 -1.22
N GLU A 106 -18.85 13.93 -2.43
CA GLU A 106 -20.06 13.51 -3.13
C GLU A 106 -20.44 12.07 -2.77
N SER A 107 -21.75 11.85 -2.61
CA SER A 107 -22.33 10.52 -2.42
C SER A 107 -22.27 9.69 -3.71
N LEU A 108 -22.03 8.39 -3.57
CA LEU A 108 -21.98 7.47 -4.70
C LEU A 108 -23.40 7.05 -5.12
N GLN A 109 -23.66 7.05 -6.43
CA GLN A 109 -24.95 6.65 -7.00
C GLN A 109 -24.88 5.22 -7.51
N LEU A 110 -25.50 4.28 -6.80
CA LEU A 110 -25.48 2.84 -7.11
C LEU A 110 -26.89 2.24 -7.03
N GLU A 111 -27.33 1.60 -8.11
CA GLU A 111 -28.67 1.00 -8.26
C GLU A 111 -29.85 1.95 -7.87
N GLY A 112 -29.69 3.25 -8.08
CA GLY A 112 -30.67 4.27 -7.70
C GLY A 112 -30.67 4.67 -6.21
N GLN A 113 -29.71 4.14 -5.43
CA GLN A 113 -29.44 4.54 -4.06
C GLN A 113 -28.29 5.55 -4.01
N GLN A 114 -28.40 6.50 -3.08
CA GLN A 114 -27.35 7.44 -2.73
C GLN A 114 -26.60 6.92 -1.49
N LEU A 115 -25.35 6.50 -1.66
CA LEU A 115 -24.51 5.94 -0.59
C LEU A 115 -23.47 6.95 -0.10
N ASP A 116 -23.18 6.92 1.20
CA ASP A 116 -22.10 7.69 1.82
C ASP A 116 -20.74 7.21 1.27
N PRO A 117 -19.83 8.11 0.82
CA PRO A 117 -18.52 7.70 0.31
C PRO A 117 -17.62 7.04 1.37
N PHE A 118 -17.94 7.13 2.66
CA PHE A 118 -17.23 6.40 3.72
C PHE A 118 -17.89 5.05 4.09
N ASP A 119 -19.06 4.72 3.55
CA ASP A 119 -19.70 3.40 3.72
C ASP A 119 -19.22 2.40 2.65
N ALA A 120 -17.93 2.08 2.72
CA ALA A 120 -17.30 1.13 1.80
C ALA A 120 -17.93 -0.27 1.85
N ASP A 121 -18.52 -0.68 2.98
CA ASP A 121 -19.22 -1.96 3.10
C ASP A 121 -20.51 -1.99 2.29
N SER A 122 -21.32 -0.92 2.31
CA SER A 122 -22.51 -0.82 1.46
C SER A 122 -22.18 -0.71 -0.02
N VAL A 123 -21.17 0.09 -0.37
CA VAL A 123 -20.71 0.21 -1.75
C VAL A 123 -20.20 -1.12 -2.30
N ASN A 124 -19.40 -1.86 -1.52
CA ASN A 124 -18.85 -3.15 -1.96
C ASN A 124 -19.88 -4.30 -2.02
N ARG A 125 -21.04 -4.20 -1.36
CA ARG A 125 -22.12 -5.20 -1.56
C ARG A 125 -22.60 -5.22 -3.02
N GLU A 126 -22.68 -4.05 -3.66
CA GLU A 126 -23.14 -3.92 -5.05
C GLU A 126 -22.00 -4.10 -6.07
N LEU A 127 -20.78 -3.66 -5.73
CA LEU A 127 -19.64 -3.69 -6.66
C LEU A 127 -18.92 -5.04 -6.78
N ILE A 128 -18.77 -5.78 -5.67
CA ILE A 128 -18.04 -7.06 -5.67
C ILE A 128 -18.68 -8.12 -6.59
N PRO A 129 -20.02 -8.30 -6.64
CA PRO A 129 -20.67 -9.19 -7.62
C PRO A 129 -20.42 -8.81 -9.09
N GLN A 130 -20.08 -7.54 -9.34
CA GLN A 130 -19.85 -6.99 -10.68
C GLN A 130 -18.36 -6.97 -11.09
N GLY A 131 -17.47 -7.47 -10.23
CA GLY A 131 -16.02 -7.51 -10.50
C GLY A 131 -15.27 -6.22 -10.18
N TYR A 132 -15.84 -5.34 -9.33
CA TYR A 132 -15.22 -4.09 -8.89
C TYR A 132 -15.04 -4.06 -7.38
N VAL A 133 -14.07 -3.29 -6.90
CA VAL A 133 -13.87 -3.01 -5.47
C VAL A 133 -13.62 -1.53 -5.24
N TYR A 134 -14.21 -1.03 -4.16
CA TYR A 134 -14.09 0.33 -3.68
C TYR A 134 -13.49 0.37 -2.27
N SER A 135 -12.83 1.46 -1.92
CA SER A 135 -12.55 1.81 -0.53
C SER A 135 -12.72 3.31 -0.36
N GLY A 136 -13.32 3.70 0.76
CA GLY A 136 -13.43 5.07 1.23
C GLY A 136 -13.23 5.09 2.73
N GLY A 137 -12.26 5.86 3.22
CA GLY A 137 -11.92 5.88 4.65
C GLY A 137 -10.77 6.84 4.96
N TYR A 138 -10.08 6.63 6.08
CA TYR A 138 -9.05 7.56 6.57
C TYR A 138 -7.69 6.87 6.71
N GLY A 139 -6.65 7.52 6.19
CA GLY A 139 -5.26 7.08 6.28
C GLY A 139 -4.47 7.83 7.35
N ARG A 140 -3.17 8.03 7.09
CA ARG A 140 -2.29 8.76 8.00
C ARG A 140 -2.73 10.21 8.15
N PHE A 141 -2.54 10.78 9.35
CA PHE A 141 -2.97 12.14 9.72
C PHE A 141 -4.46 12.44 9.47
N SER A 142 -5.29 11.40 9.39
CA SER A 142 -6.71 11.49 9.04
C SER A 142 -7.00 12.07 7.65
N LYS A 143 -6.06 11.97 6.69
CA LYS A 143 -6.35 12.24 5.27
C LYS A 143 -7.43 11.25 4.78
N PRO A 144 -8.54 11.71 4.18
CA PRO A 144 -9.49 10.84 3.49
C PRO A 144 -8.83 10.16 2.29
N HIS A 145 -9.10 8.89 2.05
CA HIS A 145 -8.60 8.15 0.89
C HIS A 145 -9.72 7.44 0.19
N PHE A 146 -9.71 7.53 -1.15
CA PHE A 146 -10.70 6.91 -2.01
C PHE A 146 -10.00 6.17 -3.15
N PHE A 147 -10.52 4.99 -3.50
CA PHE A 147 -10.17 4.33 -4.75
C PHE A 147 -11.30 3.47 -5.28
N LEU A 148 -11.32 3.29 -6.60
CA LEU A 148 -12.16 2.33 -7.30
C LEU A 148 -11.28 1.55 -8.28
N GLY A 149 -11.41 0.23 -8.31
CA GLY A 149 -10.64 -0.62 -9.22
C GLY A 149 -11.33 -1.92 -9.58
N SER A 150 -10.72 -2.66 -10.52
CA SER A 150 -11.16 -4.02 -10.86
C SER A 150 -10.76 -4.99 -9.75
N LEU A 151 -11.71 -5.80 -9.28
CA LEU A 151 -11.47 -6.84 -8.29
C LEU A 151 -10.74 -8.01 -8.96
N LEU A 152 -9.50 -8.26 -8.55
CA LEU A 152 -8.75 -9.45 -8.96
C LEU A 152 -9.07 -10.65 -8.09
N LYS A 153 -9.08 -10.45 -6.76
CA LYS A 153 -9.21 -11.54 -5.79
C LYS A 153 -9.93 -11.07 -4.52
N LYS A 154 -10.79 -11.93 -4.00
CA LYS A 154 -11.34 -11.84 -2.64
C LYS A 154 -10.96 -13.09 -1.87
N GLU A 155 -10.42 -12.93 -0.67
CA GLU A 155 -10.08 -14.04 0.21
C GLU A 155 -10.28 -13.68 1.69
N LYS A 156 -10.08 -14.65 2.59
CA LYS A 156 -10.15 -14.44 4.04
C LYS A 156 -8.97 -15.13 4.74
N ARG A 157 -8.33 -14.44 5.68
CA ARG A 157 -7.22 -14.94 6.50
C ARG A 157 -7.37 -14.45 7.94
N ALA A 158 -7.26 -15.35 8.92
CA ALA A 158 -7.38 -15.05 10.36
C ALA A 158 -8.55 -14.09 10.75
N GLY A 159 -9.71 -14.24 10.10
CA GLY A 159 -10.89 -13.40 10.35
C GLY A 159 -10.95 -12.08 9.57
N TYR A 160 -9.87 -11.68 8.88
CA TYR A 160 -9.84 -10.53 7.98
C TYR A 160 -10.35 -10.90 6.59
N THR A 161 -11.03 -9.98 5.92
CA THR A 161 -11.35 -10.06 4.49
C THR A 161 -10.28 -9.30 3.71
N ILE A 162 -9.70 -9.92 2.69
CA ILE A 162 -8.69 -9.29 1.84
C ILE A 162 -9.27 -9.12 0.44
N TYR A 163 -9.21 -7.90 -0.08
CA TYR A 163 -9.51 -7.56 -1.46
C TYR A 163 -8.23 -7.16 -2.17
N ILE A 164 -7.95 -7.80 -3.30
CA ILE A 164 -6.85 -7.44 -4.20
C ILE A 164 -7.46 -6.83 -5.46
N SER A 165 -7.09 -5.59 -5.80
CA SER A 165 -7.44 -4.97 -7.09
C SER A 165 -6.27 -5.06 -8.09
N ALA A 166 -6.60 -5.21 -9.37
CA ALA A 166 -5.61 -5.26 -10.46
C ALA A 166 -5.36 -3.87 -11.05
N CYS A 167 -6.42 -3.24 -11.58
CA CYS A 167 -6.37 -1.93 -12.23
C CYS A 167 -7.15 -0.89 -11.41
N GLU A 168 -6.70 0.35 -11.44
CA GLU A 168 -7.30 1.48 -10.73
C GLU A 168 -8.02 2.42 -11.71
N TYR A 169 -9.34 2.59 -11.54
CA TYR A 169 -10.15 3.52 -12.34
C TYR A 169 -10.24 4.91 -11.71
N ALA A 170 -10.09 5.00 -10.40
CA ALA A 170 -9.99 6.26 -9.68
C ALA A 170 -9.06 6.14 -8.47
N ARG A 171 -8.23 7.15 -8.22
CA ARG A 171 -7.31 7.21 -7.06
C ARG A 171 -6.93 8.64 -6.63
N ASP A 172 -6.49 8.72 -5.37
CA ASP A 172 -5.74 9.85 -4.83
C ASP A 172 -4.32 9.98 -5.45
N LEU A 173 -3.76 11.19 -5.36
CA LEU A 173 -2.34 11.52 -5.57
C LEU A 173 -1.43 10.63 -4.71
N GLU A 174 -1.76 10.53 -3.42
CA GLU A 174 -1.18 9.52 -2.54
C GLU A 174 -2.05 8.27 -2.55
N ALA A 175 -1.64 7.28 -3.34
CA ALA A 175 -2.25 5.96 -3.35
C ALA A 175 -1.34 4.95 -2.61
N PRO A 176 -1.66 4.60 -1.34
CA PRO A 176 -1.00 3.53 -0.60
C PRO A 176 -1.18 2.18 -1.31
N PRO A 177 -0.13 1.34 -1.43
CA PRO A 177 -0.24 0.01 -2.03
C PRO A 177 -1.17 -0.95 -1.28
N ALA A 178 -1.25 -0.81 0.04
CA ALA A 178 -2.10 -1.59 0.92
C ALA A 178 -2.64 -0.71 2.05
N MET A 179 -3.80 -1.10 2.61
CA MET A 179 -4.42 -0.42 3.75
C MET A 179 -5.43 -1.32 4.48
N LEU A 180 -5.26 -1.46 5.79
CA LEU A 180 -6.22 -2.03 6.72
C LEU A 180 -7.31 -1.01 7.11
N GLN A 181 -8.58 -1.41 6.96
CA GLN A 181 -9.75 -0.71 7.46
C GLN A 181 -10.63 -1.67 8.28
N GLY A 182 -10.56 -1.57 9.61
CA GLY A 182 -11.31 -2.43 10.53
C GLY A 182 -10.92 -3.91 10.41
N LYS A 183 -11.73 -4.71 9.69
CA LYS A 183 -11.47 -6.12 9.38
C LYS A 183 -11.30 -6.40 7.88
N THR A 184 -11.13 -5.35 7.08
CA THR A 184 -10.93 -5.43 5.64
C THR A 184 -9.55 -4.89 5.27
N ILE A 185 -8.78 -5.66 4.53
CA ILE A 185 -7.49 -5.27 3.96
C ILE A 185 -7.70 -5.05 2.46
N TYR A 186 -7.37 -3.86 1.98
CA TYR A 186 -7.34 -3.55 0.55
C TYR A 186 -5.89 -3.55 0.08
N VAL A 187 -5.58 -4.29 -0.99
CA VAL A 187 -4.27 -4.26 -1.65
C VAL A 187 -4.46 -3.97 -3.13
N ARG A 188 -3.67 -3.03 -3.65
CA ARG A 188 -3.88 -2.39 -4.94
C ARG A 188 -2.68 -2.64 -5.84
N GLN A 189 -2.72 -3.68 -6.66
CA GLN A 189 -1.52 -4.15 -7.38
C GLN A 189 -0.91 -3.10 -8.31
N GLU A 190 -1.69 -2.19 -8.88
CA GLU A 190 -1.16 -1.07 -9.65
C GLU A 190 -0.32 -0.11 -8.80
N SER A 191 -0.80 0.22 -7.59
CA SER A 191 -0.04 0.98 -6.60
C SER A 191 1.13 0.21 -5.99
N VAL A 192 1.04 -1.13 -5.86
CA VAL A 192 2.20 -2.00 -5.53
C VAL A 192 3.26 -1.86 -6.61
N ARG A 193 2.90 -2.06 -7.89
CA ARG A 193 3.79 -1.98 -9.05
C ARG A 193 4.49 -0.62 -9.13
N ARG A 194 3.75 0.47 -8.89
CA ARG A 194 4.29 1.84 -8.78
C ARG A 194 5.32 1.97 -7.65
N PHE A 195 4.97 1.54 -6.44
CA PHE A 195 5.87 1.61 -5.28
C PHE A 195 7.16 0.81 -5.49
N LEU A 196 7.07 -0.39 -6.07
CA LEU A 196 8.24 -1.20 -6.40
C LEU A 196 9.14 -0.49 -7.43
N TRP A 197 8.55 0.13 -8.46
CA TRP A 197 9.30 0.91 -9.43
C TRP A 197 10.00 2.12 -8.81
N GLU A 198 9.30 2.89 -7.95
CA GLU A 198 9.89 4.01 -7.20
C GLU A 198 11.13 3.55 -6.40
N LYS A 199 11.08 2.37 -5.77
CA LYS A 199 12.22 1.78 -5.04
C LYS A 199 13.37 1.32 -5.94
N ILE A 200 13.05 0.83 -7.14
CA ILE A 200 14.06 0.51 -8.16
C ILE A 200 14.74 1.77 -8.68
N GLU A 201 14.00 2.85 -8.95
CA GLU A 201 14.57 4.15 -9.36
C GLU A 201 15.46 4.76 -8.25
N GLU A 202 14.98 4.78 -7.01
CA GLU A 202 15.71 5.27 -5.83
C GLU A 202 17.06 4.56 -5.68
N TRP A 203 17.08 3.22 -5.82
CA TRP A 203 18.30 2.43 -5.80
C TRP A 203 19.20 2.70 -7.00
N ARG A 204 18.66 2.71 -8.24
CA ARG A 204 19.45 2.92 -9.47
C ARG A 204 20.22 4.23 -9.45
N TRP A 205 19.70 5.27 -8.78
CA TRP A 205 20.35 6.58 -8.65
C TRP A 205 21.65 6.55 -7.83
N ASN A 206 21.73 5.73 -6.76
CA ASN A 206 22.87 5.76 -5.84
C ASN A 206 23.65 4.43 -5.71
N ARG A 207 22.99 3.28 -5.98
CA ARG A 207 23.52 1.91 -5.90
C ARG A 207 24.24 1.56 -4.58
N LYS A 208 23.81 2.13 -3.45
CA LYS A 208 24.40 1.88 -2.10
C LYS A 208 23.63 0.88 -1.25
N ASN A 209 22.44 0.48 -1.66
CA ASN A 209 21.61 -0.47 -0.92
C ASN A 209 21.83 -1.89 -1.46
N GLU A 210 22.82 -2.59 -0.90
CA GLU A 210 23.12 -3.98 -1.26
C GLU A 210 21.94 -4.94 -1.03
N ALA A 211 21.05 -4.63 -0.08
CA ALA A 211 19.88 -5.45 0.17
C ALA A 211 18.86 -5.33 -0.97
N MET A 212 18.76 -4.14 -1.58
CA MET A 212 17.98 -3.96 -2.81
C MET A 212 18.64 -4.68 -3.99
N GLU A 213 19.96 -4.56 -4.15
CA GLU A 213 20.72 -5.28 -5.19
C GLU A 213 20.44 -6.79 -5.15
N ARG A 214 20.64 -7.42 -3.97
CA ARG A 214 20.32 -8.84 -3.75
C ARG A 214 18.85 -9.19 -3.98
N ALA A 215 17.92 -8.27 -3.73
CA ALA A 215 16.50 -8.48 -4.05
C ALA A 215 16.25 -8.47 -5.56
N LEU A 216 16.86 -7.54 -6.30
CA LEU A 216 16.67 -7.41 -7.76
C LEU A 216 17.37 -8.52 -8.56
N ASP A 217 18.50 -9.04 -8.05
CA ASP A 217 19.19 -10.22 -8.60
C ASP A 217 18.26 -11.45 -8.67
N CYS A 218 17.27 -11.54 -7.77
CA CYS A 218 16.28 -12.62 -7.78
C CYS A 218 15.29 -12.55 -8.97
N TYR A 219 15.21 -11.43 -9.70
CA TYR A 219 14.15 -11.15 -10.67
C TYR A 219 14.58 -11.04 -12.14
N SER A 220 15.87 -11.07 -12.47
CA SER A 220 16.38 -11.00 -13.86
C SER A 220 15.92 -9.74 -14.63
N PHE A 221 15.97 -8.57 -13.97
CA PHE A 221 15.56 -7.29 -14.55
C PHE A 221 16.31 -6.88 -15.83
N ASP A 222 17.53 -7.41 -16.06
CA ASP A 222 18.34 -7.13 -17.25
C ASP A 222 17.82 -7.81 -18.53
N LEU A 223 16.94 -8.82 -18.40
CA LEU A 223 16.37 -9.55 -19.54
C LEU A 223 15.03 -8.99 -20.00
N ASP A 224 14.12 -8.73 -19.05
CA ASP A 224 12.80 -8.16 -19.29
C ASP A 224 12.32 -7.43 -18.04
N VAL A 225 12.36 -6.10 -18.09
CA VAL A 225 11.94 -5.21 -17.00
C VAL A 225 10.47 -5.37 -16.65
N ASN A 226 9.59 -5.56 -17.65
CA ASN A 226 8.15 -5.63 -17.42
C ASN A 226 7.78 -6.95 -16.74
N SER A 227 8.27 -8.08 -17.28
CA SER A 227 8.01 -9.39 -16.67
C SER A 227 8.70 -9.55 -15.31
N ALA A 228 9.87 -8.93 -15.10
CA ALA A 228 10.54 -8.90 -13.80
C ALA A 228 9.75 -8.10 -12.76
N LEU A 229 9.26 -6.90 -13.14
CA LEU A 229 8.44 -6.05 -12.27
C LEU A 229 7.10 -6.72 -11.93
N GLU A 230 6.50 -7.49 -12.86
CA GLU A 230 5.25 -8.20 -12.59
C GLU A 230 5.45 -9.34 -11.57
N ARG A 231 6.48 -10.18 -11.75
CA ARG A 231 6.83 -11.22 -10.75
C ARG A 231 7.12 -10.62 -9.37
N MET A 232 7.82 -9.48 -9.32
CA MET A 232 8.08 -8.77 -8.08
C MET A 232 6.79 -8.18 -7.48
N THR A 233 5.87 -7.70 -8.31
CA THR A 233 4.54 -7.22 -7.89
C THR A 233 3.72 -8.34 -7.26
N GLU A 234 3.65 -9.52 -7.89
CA GLU A 234 2.96 -10.68 -7.33
C GLU A 234 3.55 -11.11 -5.98
N ASN A 235 4.88 -11.17 -5.88
CA ASN A 235 5.57 -11.62 -4.68
C ASN A 235 5.47 -10.62 -3.51
N GLU A 236 5.69 -9.33 -3.76
CA GLU A 236 5.60 -8.31 -2.71
C GLU A 236 4.15 -7.91 -2.38
N THR A 237 3.17 -8.23 -3.24
CA THR A 237 1.74 -8.16 -2.87
C THR A 237 1.45 -9.02 -1.65
N GLU A 238 1.99 -10.24 -1.59
CA GLU A 238 1.85 -11.14 -0.44
C GLU A 238 2.55 -10.57 0.81
N ALA A 239 3.76 -10.02 0.67
CA ALA A 239 4.46 -9.37 1.78
C ALA A 239 3.68 -8.18 2.37
N MET A 240 3.00 -7.40 1.54
CA MET A 240 2.13 -6.31 1.99
C MET A 240 0.83 -6.83 2.64
N ILE A 241 0.21 -7.89 2.11
CA ILE A 241 -0.94 -8.54 2.78
C ILE A 241 -0.56 -9.00 4.19
N LEU A 242 0.62 -9.59 4.35
CA LEU A 242 1.13 -10.06 5.64
C LEU A 242 1.39 -8.89 6.61
N HIS A 243 1.90 -7.75 6.13
CA HIS A 243 2.08 -6.56 6.97
C HIS A 243 0.75 -6.01 7.50
N GLU A 244 -0.24 -5.78 6.63
CA GLU A 244 -1.58 -5.30 7.04
C GLU A 244 -2.30 -6.31 7.94
N LEU A 245 -2.08 -7.61 7.73
CA LEU A 245 -2.59 -8.66 8.63
C LEU A 245 -1.92 -8.59 10.00
N GLY A 246 -0.60 -8.38 10.04
CA GLY A 246 0.16 -8.13 11.26
C GLY A 246 -0.32 -6.90 12.02
N GLU A 247 -0.59 -5.79 11.31
CA GLU A 247 -1.18 -4.58 11.90
C GLU A 247 -2.53 -4.88 12.55
N GLY A 248 -3.35 -5.68 11.87
CA GLY A 248 -4.64 -6.13 12.36
C GLY A 248 -4.53 -6.93 13.66
N LEU A 249 -3.67 -7.96 13.67
CA LEU A 249 -3.41 -8.80 14.85
C LEU A 249 -2.85 -7.98 16.02
N ALA A 250 -1.89 -7.08 15.76
CA ALA A 250 -1.38 -6.15 16.76
C ALA A 250 -2.51 -5.24 17.32
N GLY A 251 -3.41 -4.77 16.45
CA GLY A 251 -4.59 -3.99 16.83
C GLY A 251 -5.52 -4.74 17.78
N GLU A 252 -5.78 -6.03 17.56
CA GLU A 252 -6.59 -6.86 18.49
C GLU A 252 -5.92 -7.01 19.87
N MET A 253 -4.59 -7.14 19.90
CA MET A 253 -3.83 -7.34 21.13
C MET A 253 -3.69 -6.06 21.98
N LEU A 254 -3.80 -4.88 21.35
CA LEU A 254 -3.58 -3.57 21.98
C LEU A 254 -4.89 -2.77 22.20
N GLY A 255 -5.92 -3.02 21.40
CA GLY A 255 -7.25 -2.42 21.50
C GLY A 255 -7.32 -0.93 21.14
N ASP A 256 -8.53 -0.36 21.23
CA ASP A 256 -8.84 1.02 20.81
C ASP A 256 -8.01 2.09 21.53
N GLU A 257 -7.49 1.78 22.72
CA GLU A 257 -6.64 2.69 23.46
C GLU A 257 -5.34 3.02 22.72
N TRP A 258 -4.82 2.10 21.91
CA TRP A 258 -3.67 2.35 21.04
C TRP A 258 -3.95 3.46 20.02
N HIS A 259 -5.14 3.45 19.42
CA HIS A 259 -5.58 4.50 18.49
C HIS A 259 -5.77 5.84 19.22
N ARG A 260 -6.31 5.83 20.44
CA ARG A 260 -6.41 7.06 21.27
C ARG A 260 -5.03 7.63 21.62
N MET A 261 -4.07 6.78 21.96
CA MET A 261 -2.69 7.17 22.25
C MET A 261 -2.00 7.78 21.03
N ILE A 262 -2.09 7.16 19.85
CA ILE A 262 -1.56 7.72 18.60
C ILE A 262 -2.17 9.10 18.32
N SER A 263 -3.50 9.22 18.39
CA SER A 263 -4.20 10.50 18.13
C SER A 263 -3.83 11.60 19.13
N ALA A 264 -3.59 11.25 20.40
CA ALA A 264 -3.17 12.20 21.43
C ALA A 264 -1.77 12.79 21.20
N PHE A 265 -0.93 12.12 20.39
CA PHE A 265 0.43 12.53 20.06
C PHE A 265 0.61 12.96 18.60
N SER A 266 -0.48 13.18 17.85
CA SER A 266 -0.47 13.51 16.42
C SER A 266 0.57 14.60 16.05
N ARG A 267 1.35 14.34 14.99
CA ARG A 267 2.42 15.20 14.46
C ARG A 267 3.64 15.38 15.39
N SER A 268 3.84 14.50 16.38
CA SER A 268 5.03 14.48 17.25
C SER A 268 6.03 13.36 16.92
N LYS A 269 7.23 13.43 17.51
CA LYS A 269 8.22 12.34 17.44
C LYS A 269 7.73 11.08 18.19
N ALA A 270 7.07 11.24 19.34
CA ALA A 270 6.39 10.15 20.04
C ALA A 270 5.41 9.38 19.13
N GLU A 271 4.60 10.03 18.28
CA GLU A 271 3.72 9.33 17.32
C GLU A 271 4.52 8.43 16.36
N ILE A 272 5.62 8.96 15.81
CA ILE A 272 6.47 8.24 14.86
C ILE A 272 7.10 7.00 15.53
N MET A 273 7.56 7.14 16.77
CA MET A 273 8.10 6.03 17.56
C MET A 273 7.04 4.99 17.93
N ILE A 274 5.86 5.43 18.39
CA ILE A 274 4.71 4.55 18.72
C ILE A 274 4.29 3.74 17.48
N ARG A 275 4.13 4.38 16.32
CA ARG A 275 3.80 3.67 15.07
C ARG A 275 4.86 2.62 14.74
N ALA A 276 6.14 2.98 14.74
CA ALA A 276 7.21 2.03 14.49
C ALA A 276 7.19 0.82 15.46
N VAL A 277 6.80 0.99 16.73
CA VAL A 277 6.60 -0.14 17.66
C VAL A 277 5.45 -1.05 17.22
N ARG A 278 4.33 -0.50 16.72
CA ARG A 278 3.25 -1.31 16.11
C ARG A 278 3.75 -2.05 14.87
N ASP A 279 4.43 -1.35 13.97
CA ASP A 279 4.95 -1.92 12.72
C ASP A 279 5.88 -3.10 13.01
N MET A 280 6.73 -3.01 14.05
CA MET A 280 7.63 -4.09 14.45
C MET A 280 6.93 -5.26 15.14
N LEU A 281 5.87 -5.00 15.91
CA LEU A 281 5.00 -6.06 16.40
C LEU A 281 4.27 -6.76 15.25
N ALA A 282 3.70 -6.01 14.30
CA ALA A 282 3.03 -6.51 13.10
C ALA A 282 3.95 -7.40 12.25
N ASP A 283 5.15 -6.90 11.94
CA ASP A 283 6.13 -7.62 11.13
C ASP A 283 6.65 -8.90 11.85
N CYS A 284 6.74 -8.90 13.19
CA CYS A 284 7.10 -10.10 13.95
C CYS A 284 5.92 -11.07 14.18
N LEU A 285 4.67 -10.60 14.08
CA LEU A 285 3.47 -11.45 14.19
C LEU A 285 3.13 -12.17 12.88
N SER A 286 3.38 -11.55 11.73
CA SER A 286 2.89 -12.04 10.44
C SER A 286 3.93 -12.02 9.33
N THR A 287 4.47 -10.83 8.97
CA THR A 287 5.37 -10.64 7.82
C THR A 287 6.58 -11.57 7.86
N LEU A 288 7.46 -11.39 8.84
CA LEU A 288 8.72 -12.12 8.92
C LEU A 288 8.53 -13.64 9.18
N PRO A 289 7.64 -14.10 10.09
CA PRO A 289 7.35 -15.52 10.23
C PRO A 289 6.94 -16.20 8.93
N ALA A 290 6.04 -15.59 8.15
CA ALA A 290 5.55 -16.15 6.90
C ALA A 290 6.64 -16.17 5.81
N LEU A 291 7.41 -15.09 5.64
CA LEU A 291 8.53 -15.05 4.69
C LEU A 291 9.63 -16.07 5.05
N LEU A 292 9.92 -16.26 6.34
CA LEU A 292 10.89 -17.25 6.84
C LEU A 292 10.40 -18.70 6.74
N ALA A 293 9.08 -18.94 6.82
CA ALA A 293 8.48 -20.25 6.60
C ALA A 293 8.43 -20.63 5.11
N ALA A 294 8.17 -19.66 4.23
CA ALA A 294 8.21 -19.83 2.78
C ALA A 294 9.65 -19.92 2.21
N ASN A 295 10.67 -19.56 3.00
CA ASN A 295 12.04 -19.30 2.54
C ASN A 295 12.08 -18.28 1.38
N ASN A 296 11.27 -17.22 1.46
CA ASN A 296 11.16 -16.20 0.42
C ASN A 296 12.34 -15.23 0.48
N THR A 297 13.50 -15.67 -0.01
CA THR A 297 14.76 -14.91 -0.04
C THR A 297 14.60 -13.54 -0.70
N ALA A 298 13.82 -13.44 -1.77
CA ALA A 298 13.59 -12.21 -2.51
C ALA A 298 12.87 -11.15 -1.65
N SER A 299 11.74 -11.50 -1.02
CA SER A 299 11.04 -10.59 -0.11
C SER A 299 11.84 -10.31 1.16
N LEU A 300 12.61 -11.26 1.68
CA LEU A 300 13.48 -11.00 2.84
C LEU A 300 14.55 -9.95 2.49
N HIS A 301 15.17 -10.03 1.32
CA HIS A 301 16.06 -8.99 0.83
C HIS A 301 15.34 -7.65 0.63
N PHE A 302 14.16 -7.65 -0.01
CA PHE A 302 13.39 -6.42 -0.26
C PHE A 302 12.87 -5.76 1.03
N TYR A 303 12.42 -6.54 2.00
CA TYR A 303 12.02 -6.08 3.33
C TYR A 303 13.16 -5.34 4.02
N PHE A 304 14.34 -5.97 4.11
CA PHE A 304 15.51 -5.35 4.75
C PHE A 304 16.10 -4.20 3.94
N ALA A 305 15.94 -4.18 2.62
CA ALA A 305 16.25 -3.02 1.78
C ALA A 305 15.39 -1.80 2.12
N ASN A 306 14.14 -2.00 2.55
CA ASN A 306 13.20 -0.96 2.96
C ASN A 306 13.12 -0.77 4.49
N PHE A 307 13.98 -1.45 5.26
CA PHE A 307 14.06 -1.33 6.71
C PHE A 307 14.89 -0.09 7.09
N THR A 308 14.22 1.06 7.06
CA THR A 308 14.84 2.39 7.21
C THR A 308 14.12 3.22 8.28
N GLY A 309 14.59 4.46 8.49
CA GLY A 309 13.96 5.42 9.40
C GLY A 309 13.85 4.90 10.84
N MET A 310 12.69 5.12 11.45
CA MET A 310 12.46 4.79 12.86
C MET A 310 12.54 3.28 13.14
N ARG A 311 12.14 2.41 12.20
CA ARG A 311 12.23 0.95 12.36
C ARG A 311 13.69 0.51 12.52
N LYS A 312 14.57 1.03 11.66
CA LYS A 312 16.03 0.82 11.77
C LYS A 312 16.65 1.46 13.01
N TYR A 313 16.12 2.59 13.46
CA TYR A 313 16.61 3.29 14.65
C TYR A 313 16.31 2.51 15.95
N LEU A 314 15.09 2.01 16.09
CA LEU A 314 14.63 1.29 17.28
C LEU A 314 15.04 -0.20 17.31
N PHE A 315 15.41 -0.76 16.15
CA PHE A 315 15.72 -2.19 16.00
C PHE A 315 16.98 -2.46 15.14
N PRO A 316 18.15 -1.86 15.48
CA PRO A 316 19.38 -2.00 14.70
C PRO A 316 19.91 -3.45 14.64
N GLU A 317 19.65 -4.27 15.63
CA GLU A 317 20.02 -5.69 15.68
C GLU A 317 19.31 -6.52 14.59
N ALA A 318 18.17 -6.07 14.07
CA ALA A 318 17.53 -6.71 12.92
C ALA A 318 18.36 -6.56 11.64
N ILE A 319 19.01 -5.40 11.45
CA ILE A 319 20.00 -5.21 10.36
C ILE A 319 21.22 -6.11 10.58
N ALA A 320 21.70 -6.25 11.83
CA ALA A 320 22.84 -7.11 12.13
C ALA A 320 22.53 -8.60 11.84
N ALA A 321 21.36 -9.09 12.25
CA ALA A 321 20.91 -10.45 11.94
C ALA A 321 20.73 -10.69 10.43
N TYR A 322 20.15 -9.72 9.70
CA TYR A 322 20.08 -9.77 8.24
C TYR A 322 21.46 -9.83 7.59
N GLN A 323 22.41 -9.01 8.05
CA GLN A 323 23.80 -9.01 7.55
C GLN A 323 24.56 -10.29 7.91
N GLN A 324 24.22 -10.95 9.01
CA GLN A 324 24.76 -12.26 9.32
C GLN A 324 24.19 -13.33 8.38
N TRP A 325 22.86 -13.42 8.25
CA TRP A 325 22.21 -14.33 7.31
C TRP A 325 22.73 -14.15 5.87
N ALA A 326 22.82 -12.91 5.38
CA ALA A 326 23.28 -12.64 4.02
C ALA A 326 24.75 -13.02 3.75
N ARG A 327 25.59 -13.15 4.79
CA ARG A 327 27.00 -13.55 4.67
C ARG A 327 27.24 -15.05 4.93
N GLU A 328 26.52 -15.61 5.88
CA GLU A 328 26.74 -16.98 6.40
C GLU A 328 25.69 -17.99 5.89
N ASN A 329 24.62 -17.50 5.26
CA ASN A 329 23.43 -18.25 4.84
C ASN A 329 22.71 -19.00 6.00
N ASP A 330 22.99 -18.63 7.25
CA ASP A 330 22.27 -19.14 8.42
C ASP A 330 20.94 -18.41 8.58
N ILE A 331 19.85 -19.00 8.10
CA ILE A 331 18.49 -18.48 8.27
C ILE A 331 18.01 -18.54 9.74
N GLY A 332 18.69 -19.34 10.58
CA GLY A 332 18.37 -19.52 12.00
C GLY A 332 18.51 -18.22 12.80
N VAL A 333 19.44 -17.34 12.44
CA VAL A 333 19.63 -16.05 13.14
C VAL A 333 18.41 -15.14 13.00
N LEU A 334 17.75 -15.14 11.83
CA LEU A 334 16.53 -14.38 11.60
C LEU A 334 15.31 -15.01 12.29
N ARG A 335 15.18 -16.35 12.28
CA ARG A 335 14.10 -17.04 13.00
C ARG A 335 14.16 -16.74 14.50
N LYS A 336 15.34 -16.93 15.11
CA LYS A 336 15.57 -16.62 16.52
C LYS A 336 15.23 -15.16 16.84
N LEU A 337 15.71 -14.21 16.04
CA LEU A 337 15.42 -12.79 16.22
C LEU A 337 13.91 -12.53 16.25
N VAL A 338 13.16 -13.09 15.30
CA VAL A 338 11.70 -12.88 15.19
C VAL A 338 10.96 -13.47 16.39
N ASP A 339 11.29 -14.70 16.81
CA ASP A 339 10.68 -15.37 17.96
C ASP A 339 10.88 -14.58 19.27
N GLU A 340 12.10 -14.05 19.49
CA GLU A 340 12.43 -13.21 20.64
C GLU A 340 11.76 -11.82 20.55
N SER A 341 11.64 -11.27 19.35
CA SER A 341 11.18 -9.89 19.13
C SER A 341 9.65 -9.75 19.15
N GLN A 342 8.90 -10.79 18.77
CA GLN A 342 7.44 -10.81 18.89
C GLN A 342 7.00 -10.49 20.34
N HIS A 343 7.63 -11.15 21.32
CA HIS A 343 7.36 -10.95 22.74
C HIS A 343 7.79 -9.55 23.20
N ARG A 344 9.03 -9.15 22.86
CA ARG A 344 9.57 -7.83 23.19
C ARG A 344 8.66 -6.69 22.70
N TRP A 345 8.31 -6.66 21.42
CA TRP A 345 7.55 -5.52 20.86
C TRP A 345 6.13 -5.44 21.43
N LEU A 346 5.52 -6.57 21.78
CA LEU A 346 4.25 -6.62 22.48
C LEU A 346 4.36 -6.02 23.89
N ASP A 347 5.38 -6.39 24.66
CA ASP A 347 5.58 -5.89 26.02
C ASP A 347 6.04 -4.42 26.02
N THR A 348 6.82 -3.99 25.03
CA THR A 348 7.09 -2.56 24.76
C THR A 348 5.78 -1.83 24.51
N ALA A 349 4.94 -2.28 23.57
CA ALA A 349 3.66 -1.63 23.26
C ALA A 349 2.72 -1.53 24.48
N ARG A 350 2.64 -2.59 25.30
CA ARG A 350 1.91 -2.58 26.58
C ARG A 350 2.48 -1.58 27.59
N THR A 351 3.80 -1.42 27.63
CA THR A 351 4.47 -0.44 28.48
C THR A 351 4.15 0.99 28.05
N LEU A 352 4.08 1.27 26.74
CA LEU A 352 3.64 2.57 26.21
C LEU A 352 2.19 2.88 26.62
N LEU A 353 1.28 1.91 26.49
CA LEU A 353 -0.11 2.04 26.97
C LEU A 353 -0.17 2.30 28.48
N ALA A 354 0.66 1.63 29.30
CA ALA A 354 0.72 1.88 30.74
C ALA A 354 1.19 3.31 31.07
N LEU A 355 2.24 3.81 30.40
CA LEU A 355 2.72 5.19 30.54
C LEU A 355 1.65 6.22 30.12
N TYR A 356 0.93 5.96 29.02
CA TYR A 356 -0.16 6.81 28.55
C TYR A 356 -1.35 6.83 29.52
N ARG A 357 -1.72 5.69 30.13
CA ARG A 357 -2.75 5.64 31.19
C ARG A 357 -2.36 6.42 32.43
N GLU A 358 -1.08 6.40 32.80
CA GLU A 358 -0.58 7.10 33.99
C GLU A 358 -0.47 8.62 33.78
N LYS A 359 0.05 9.06 32.61
CA LYS A 359 0.46 10.46 32.37
C LYS A 359 -0.37 11.19 31.31
N GLY A 360 -1.28 10.51 30.61
CA GLY A 360 -2.09 11.11 29.54
C GLY A 360 -1.23 11.76 28.45
N GLN A 361 -1.56 13.00 28.10
CA GLN A 361 -0.82 13.77 27.09
C GLN A 361 0.61 14.15 27.52
N ASP A 362 0.94 14.11 28.82
CA ASP A 362 2.30 14.37 29.31
C ASP A 362 3.24 13.15 29.15
N ALA A 363 2.72 12.00 28.68
CA ALA A 363 3.52 10.79 28.49
C ALA A 363 4.55 10.89 27.34
N ALA A 364 4.42 11.85 26.42
CA ALA A 364 5.22 11.91 25.18
C ALA A 364 6.74 11.83 25.43
N ALA A 365 7.28 12.66 26.32
CA ALA A 365 8.71 12.67 26.64
C ALA A 365 9.18 11.38 27.34
N ALA A 366 8.32 10.74 28.15
CA ALA A 366 8.62 9.48 28.80
C ALA A 366 8.60 8.30 27.81
N ILE A 367 7.68 8.32 26.84
CA ILE A 367 7.60 7.37 25.73
C ILE A 367 8.84 7.48 24.84
N GLU A 368 9.23 8.70 24.46
CA GLU A 368 10.46 8.92 23.70
C GLU A 368 11.68 8.41 24.48
N HIS A 369 11.84 8.80 25.75
CA HIS A 369 12.98 8.36 26.57
C HIS A 369 13.05 6.84 26.77
N LEU A 370 11.91 6.14 26.86
CA LEU A 370 11.87 4.67 26.95
C LEU A 370 12.32 4.00 25.65
N LEU A 371 12.00 4.61 24.50
CA LEU A 371 12.26 4.04 23.17
C LEU A 371 13.61 4.46 22.59
N GLU A 372 14.24 5.52 23.10
CA GLU A 372 15.62 5.87 22.72
C GLU A 372 16.56 4.67 22.97
N PRO A 373 17.26 4.17 21.93
CA PRO A 373 18.26 3.13 22.11
C PRO A 373 19.33 3.59 23.11
N ALA A 374 19.69 2.73 24.07
CA ALA A 374 20.79 3.00 24.97
C ALA A 374 22.04 3.33 24.14
N ALA A 375 22.67 4.49 24.41
CA ALA A 375 23.74 5.03 23.59
C ALA A 375 24.85 3.98 23.39
N SER A 376 24.97 3.49 22.16
CA SER A 376 25.97 2.48 21.81
C SER A 376 27.36 3.07 22.04
N THR A 377 28.14 2.48 22.94
CA THR A 377 29.48 2.95 23.29
C THR A 377 30.46 2.90 22.12
N ASP A 378 30.10 2.20 21.05
CA ASP A 378 30.83 2.16 19.78
C ASP A 378 30.14 3.03 18.72
N SER A 379 30.53 4.30 18.67
CA SER A 379 30.36 5.14 17.48
C SER A 379 31.72 5.79 17.20
N PRO A 380 32.35 5.53 16.03
CA PRO A 380 33.66 6.09 15.74
C PRO A 380 33.53 7.61 15.64
N ALA A 381 34.26 8.33 16.50
CA ALA A 381 34.18 9.78 16.59
C ALA A 381 34.39 10.42 15.21
N CYS A 382 33.45 11.28 14.78
CA CYS A 382 33.59 12.07 13.58
C CYS A 382 34.91 12.86 13.62
N CYS A 383 35.87 12.52 12.76
CA CYS A 383 37.06 13.33 12.59
C CYS A 383 36.63 14.76 12.20
N PRO A 384 37.13 15.81 12.89
CA PRO A 384 36.83 17.18 12.50
C PRO A 384 37.42 17.47 11.11
N PRO A 385 36.77 18.33 10.30
CA PRO A 385 37.27 18.69 8.99
C PRO A 385 38.64 19.39 9.12
N LYS A 386 39.61 18.94 8.32
CA LYS A 386 40.91 19.64 8.21
C LYS A 386 40.66 21.04 7.68
N THR A 387 41.09 22.04 8.44
CA THR A 387 41.10 23.44 8.00
C THR A 387 42.04 23.59 6.82
N ALA A 388 41.52 24.13 5.71
CA ALA A 388 42.36 24.55 4.60
C ALA A 388 43.13 25.81 5.01
N SER A 389 44.45 25.70 5.09
CA SER A 389 45.34 26.85 5.26
C SER A 389 45.48 27.59 3.93
N ASN A 390 45.05 28.85 3.88
CA ASN A 390 45.39 29.74 2.77
C ASN A 390 46.88 30.11 2.86
N SER A 391 47.66 29.77 1.84
CA SER A 391 48.98 30.31 1.50
C SER A 391 49.23 30.06 0.02
#